data_AF-A0A5E7UI47-F1
#
_entry.id   AF-A0A5E7UI47-F1
#
_cell.length_a   1.000
_cell.length_b   1.000
_cell.length_c   1.000
_cell.angle_alpha   90.00
_cell.angle_beta   90.00
_cell.angle_gamma   90.00
#
_symmetry.space_group_name_H-M   'P 1'
#
loop_
_entity.id
_entity.type
_entity.pdbx_description
1 polymer ?
#
loop_
_entity_poly.entity_id
_entity_poly.type
_entity_poly.pdbx_seq_one_letter_code
_entity_poly.pdbx_strand_id
1 'polypeptide(L)'
;MSKLQRWLNSQGSTALWVAFWLYGVVLSNVLFGLILVAFNKVAPSLFGLMLLGFVAYTACMLNAVWRNADNVSDPIYGQIARFLTVAWSINAVLVSGFLFLGHLNAIAFPLPLPF
;
A
#
# COMPACT_ATOMS: atom_id res chain seq x y z
N MET A 1 9.30 27.49 -4.30
CA MET A 1 9.14 26.07 -3.92
C MET A 1 8.24 25.96 -2.70
N SER A 2 7.10 25.26 -2.78
CA SER A 2 6.23 25.02 -1.62
C SER A 2 6.89 24.06 -0.60
N LYS A 3 6.52 24.14 0.68
CA LYS A 3 7.08 23.26 1.74
C LYS A 3 6.86 21.77 1.42
N LEU A 4 5.72 21.44 0.81
CA LEU A 4 5.33 20.09 0.40
C LEU A 4 6.30 19.51 -0.64
N GLN A 5 6.65 20.31 -1.64
CA GLN A 5 7.56 19.87 -2.71
C GLN A 5 9.00 19.70 -2.20
N ARG A 6 9.41 20.53 -1.23
CA ARG A 6 10.71 20.39 -0.56
C ARG A 6 10.79 19.11 0.28
N TRP A 7 9.69 18.74 0.92
CA TRP A 7 9.59 17.50 1.69
C TRP A 7 9.62 16.26 0.78
N LEU A 8 8.88 16.28 -0.32
CA LEU A 8 8.86 15.21 -1.33
C LEU A 8 10.24 15.00 -1.97
N ASN A 9 10.98 16.07 -2.24
CA ASN A 9 12.30 16.01 -2.90
C ASN A 9 13.49 15.78 -1.96
N SER A 10 13.26 15.68 -0.65
CA SER A 10 14.38 15.47 0.29
C SER A 10 14.87 14.02 0.25
N GLN A 11 16.17 13.80 0.17
CA GLN A 11 16.72 12.44 0.19
C GLN A 11 16.41 11.78 1.55
N GLY A 12 16.02 10.51 1.53
CA GLY A 12 15.77 9.75 2.74
C GLY A 12 17.08 9.26 3.38
N SER A 13 17.12 9.19 4.71
CA SER A 13 18.28 8.71 5.47
C SER A 13 18.17 7.23 5.87
N THR A 14 17.08 6.56 5.49
CA THR A 14 16.78 5.18 5.88
C THR A 14 17.36 4.21 4.85
N ALA A 15 17.93 3.09 5.29
CA ALA A 15 18.39 2.07 4.36
C ALA A 15 17.24 1.55 3.47
N LEU A 16 17.46 1.40 2.17
CA LEU A 16 16.42 1.00 1.21
C LEU A 16 15.72 -0.30 1.63
N TRP A 17 16.48 -1.28 2.14
CA TRP A 17 15.95 -2.57 2.55
C TRP A 17 14.91 -2.43 3.68
N VAL A 18 15.09 -1.48 4.61
CA VAL A 18 14.13 -1.21 5.70
C VAL A 18 12.85 -0.63 5.12
N ALA A 19 12.97 0.38 4.26
CA ALA A 19 11.82 1.03 3.64
C ALA A 19 11.01 0.03 2.79
N PHE A 20 11.72 -0.80 2.03
CA PHE A 20 11.11 -1.78 1.15
C PHE A 20 10.54 -2.99 1.90
N TRP A 21 11.34 -3.69 2.71
CA TRP A 21 10.88 -4.93 3.35
C TRP A 21 10.00 -4.68 4.57
N LEU A 22 10.36 -3.77 5.47
CA LEU A 22 9.60 -3.59 6.71
C LEU A 22 8.34 -2.76 6.46
N TYR A 23 8.47 -1.56 5.89
CA TYR A 23 7.29 -0.73 5.61
C TYR A 23 6.54 -1.24 4.37
N GLY A 24 7.27 -1.55 3.31
CA GLY A 24 6.65 -1.92 2.04
C GLY A 24 6.01 -3.30 2.02
N VAL A 25 6.65 -4.31 2.62
CA VAL A 25 6.16 -5.70 2.59
C VAL A 25 5.50 -6.10 3.91
N VAL A 26 6.22 -6.10 5.02
CA VAL A 26 5.71 -6.67 6.28
C VAL A 26 4.51 -5.87 6.80
N LEU A 27 4.69 -4.56 7.01
CA LEU A 27 3.63 -3.73 7.59
C LEU A 27 2.42 -3.61 6.67
N SER A 28 2.62 -3.52 5.35
CA SER A 28 1.51 -3.47 4.39
C SER A 28 0.68 -4.77 4.41
N ASN A 29 1.33 -5.94 4.49
CA ASN A 29 0.64 -7.22 4.58
C ASN A 29 -0.08 -7.40 5.91
N VAL A 30 0.50 -6.95 7.01
CA VAL A 30 -0.18 -6.96 8.32
C VAL A 30 -1.43 -6.08 8.28
N LEU A 31 -1.31 -4.84 7.79
CA LEU A 31 -2.45 -3.93 7.65
C LEU A 31 -3.53 -4.51 6.74
N PHE A 32 -3.13 -5.06 5.59
CA PHE A 32 -4.05 -5.67 4.64
C PHE A 32 -4.74 -6.91 5.24
N GLY A 33 -4.00 -7.78 5.93
CA GLY A 33 -4.56 -8.94 6.63
C GLY A 33 -5.59 -8.56 7.69
N LEU A 34 -5.33 -7.49 8.46
CA LEU A 34 -6.29 -6.96 9.44
C LEU A 34 -7.58 -6.45 8.76
N ILE A 35 -7.45 -5.80 7.59
CA ILE A 35 -8.60 -5.36 6.80
C ILE A 35 -9.41 -6.57 6.32
N LEU A 36 -8.77 -7.63 5.84
CA LEU A 36 -9.47 -8.85 5.44
C LEU A 36 -10.22 -9.50 6.61
N VAL A 37 -9.63 -9.55 7.80
CA VAL A 37 -10.30 -10.06 9.01
C VAL A 37 -11.52 -9.19 9.38
N ALA A 38 -11.46 -7.88 9.12
CA ALA A 38 -12.55 -6.96 9.38
C ALA A 38 -13.70 -7.05 8.35
N PHE A 39 -13.48 -7.68 7.19
CA PHE A 39 -14.41 -7.66 6.05
C PHE A 39 -15.87 -8.01 6.40
N ASN A 40 -16.11 -9.01 7.24
CA ASN A 40 -17.47 -9.40 7.66
C ASN A 40 -17.84 -8.94 9.08
N LYS A 41 -16.99 -8.13 9.73
CA LYS A 41 -17.12 -7.77 11.15
C LYS A 41 -17.46 -6.32 11.40
N VAL A 42 -17.20 -5.43 10.44
CA VAL A 42 -17.38 -3.99 10.59
C VAL A 42 -18.42 -3.44 9.64
N ALA A 43 -18.96 -2.27 9.98
CA ALA A 43 -19.89 -1.55 9.11
C ALA A 43 -19.18 -0.99 7.86
N PRO A 44 -19.90 -0.78 6.74
CA PRO A 44 -19.31 -0.29 5.49
C PRO A 44 -18.57 1.04 5.59
N SER A 45 -19.04 1.96 6.43
CA SER A 45 -18.38 3.24 6.66
C SER A 45 -17.00 3.08 7.30
N LEU A 46 -16.88 2.25 8.33
CA LEU A 46 -15.61 1.96 8.99
C LEU A 46 -14.68 1.17 8.06
N PHE A 47 -15.21 0.20 7.31
CA PHE A 47 -14.43 -0.55 6.32
C PHE A 47 -13.84 0.37 5.25
N GLY A 48 -14.64 1.29 4.71
CA GLY A 48 -14.18 2.30 3.75
C GLY A 48 -13.09 3.20 4.32
N LEU A 49 -13.19 3.62 5.58
CA LEU A 49 -12.14 4.39 6.26
C LEU A 49 -10.83 3.59 6.42
N MET A 50 -10.92 2.31 6.75
CA MET A 50 -9.74 1.44 6.85
C MET A 50 -9.03 1.30 5.49
N LEU A 51 -9.79 1.12 4.42
CA LEU A 51 -9.25 1.05 3.06
C LEU A 51 -8.63 2.38 2.60
N LEU A 52 -9.29 3.51 2.88
CA LEU A 52 -8.73 4.83 2.60
C LEU A 52 -7.42 5.05 3.37
N GLY A 53 -7.37 4.65 4.64
CA GLY A 53 -6.15 4.68 5.45
C GLY A 53 -5.04 3.82 4.85
N PHE A 54 -5.37 2.63 4.36
CA PHE A 54 -4.41 1.75 3.69
C PHE A 54 -3.87 2.33 2.37
N VAL A 55 -4.72 2.96 1.56
CA VAL A 55 -4.30 3.66 0.33
C VAL A 55 -3.39 4.84 0.67
N ALA A 56 -3.76 5.65 1.66
CA ALA A 56 -2.94 6.77 2.13
C ALA A 56 -1.57 6.29 2.64
N TYR A 57 -1.56 5.22 3.43
CA TYR A 57 -0.32 4.56 3.89
C TYR A 57 0.54 4.10 2.70
N THR A 58 -0.08 3.48 1.70
CA THR A 58 0.62 2.98 0.50
C THR A 58 1.27 4.11 -0.28
N ALA A 59 0.63 5.27 -0.40
CA ALA A 59 1.22 6.46 -1.02
C ALA A 59 2.42 7.01 -0.22
N CYS A 60 2.31 7.06 1.11
CA CYS A 60 3.41 7.45 1.99
C CYS A 60 4.60 6.48 1.89
N MET A 61 4.32 5.17 1.86
CA MET A 61 5.31 4.11 1.70
C MET A 61 6.02 4.22 0.35
N LEU A 62 5.27 4.43 -0.74
CA LEU A 62 5.83 4.61 -2.08
C LEU A 62 6.80 5.80 -2.12
N ASN A 63 6.40 6.93 -1.53
CA ASN A 63 7.27 8.10 -1.41
C ASN A 63 8.52 7.79 -0.57
N ALA A 64 8.38 7.05 0.52
CA ALA A 64 9.53 6.63 1.34
C ALA A 64 10.49 5.74 0.55
N VAL A 65 10.00 4.75 -0.21
CA VAL A 65 10.86 3.90 -1.05
C VAL A 65 11.57 4.73 -2.12
N TRP A 66 10.87 5.65 -2.78
CA TRP A 66 11.46 6.51 -3.82
C TRP A 66 12.57 7.40 -3.29
N ARG A 67 12.39 7.99 -2.11
CA ARG A 67 13.37 8.85 -1.44
C ARG A 67 14.60 8.10 -0.94
N ASN A 68 14.47 6.81 -0.63
CA ASN A 68 15.56 5.97 -0.13
C ASN A 68 16.15 5.04 -1.21
N ALA A 69 15.65 5.08 -2.45
CA ALA A 69 16.08 4.18 -3.51
C ALA A 69 17.55 4.35 -3.92
N ASP A 70 18.15 5.51 -3.65
CA ASP A 70 19.58 5.74 -3.89
C ASP A 70 20.44 5.35 -2.67
N ASN A 71 19.82 4.94 -1.55
CA ASN A 71 20.50 4.51 -0.32
C ASN A 71 20.75 2.99 -0.34
N VAL A 72 21.46 2.54 -1.36
CA VAL A 72 21.83 1.15 -1.61
C VAL A 72 23.15 1.10 -2.39
N SER A 73 23.96 0.06 -2.16
CA SER A 73 25.28 -0.07 -2.78
C SER A 73 25.22 -0.29 -4.30
N ASP A 74 24.21 -1.01 -4.78
CA ASP A 74 23.99 -1.23 -6.21
C ASP A 74 22.73 -0.46 -6.69
N PRO A 75 22.88 0.53 -7.59
CA PRO A 75 21.78 1.31 -8.15
C PRO A 75 20.66 0.47 -8.78
N ILE A 76 20.96 -0.75 -9.27
CA ILE A 76 19.98 -1.66 -9.87
C ILE A 76 18.91 -2.04 -8.85
N TYR A 77 19.28 -2.30 -7.59
CA TYR A 77 18.32 -2.64 -6.54
C TYR A 77 17.38 -1.47 -6.21
N GLY A 78 17.87 -0.23 -6.29
CA GLY A 78 17.06 0.97 -6.16
C GLY A 78 15.96 1.07 -7.23
N GLN A 79 16.32 0.78 -8.48
CA GLN A 79 15.37 0.78 -9.60
C GLN A 79 14.33 -0.34 -9.46
N ILE A 80 14.78 -1.56 -9.15
CA ILE A 80 13.88 -2.70 -8.92
C ILE A 80 12.89 -2.38 -7.80
N ALA A 81 13.37 -1.84 -6.67
CA ALA A 81 12.50 -1.47 -5.55
C ALA A 81 11.45 -0.41 -5.94
N ARG A 82 11.82 0.58 -6.75
CA ARG A 82 10.87 1.59 -7.27
C ARG A 82 9.78 0.94 -8.13
N PHE A 83 10.16 0.13 -9.14
CA PHE A 83 9.19 -0.52 -10.03
C PHE A 83 8.25 -1.47 -9.28
N LEU A 84 8.80 -2.30 -8.40
CA LEU A 84 8.03 -3.26 -7.62
C LEU A 84 7.05 -2.55 -6.67
N THR A 85 7.48 -1.46 -6.06
CA THR A 85 6.63 -0.66 -5.16
C THR A 85 5.51 0.06 -5.91
N VAL A 86 5.77 0.56 -7.13
CA VAL A 86 4.75 1.14 -7.99
C VAL A 86 3.72 0.09 -8.40
N ALA A 87 4.17 -1.08 -8.89
CA ALA A 87 3.28 -2.17 -9.27
C ALA A 87 2.40 -2.64 -8.10
N TRP A 88 3.01 -2.81 -6.92
CA TRP A 88 2.30 -3.13 -5.69
C TRP A 88 1.27 -2.06 -5.31
N SER A 89 1.62 -0.78 -5.40
CA SER A 89 0.70 0.31 -5.04
C SER A 89 -0.55 0.35 -5.93
N ILE A 90 -0.40 0.11 -7.23
CA ILE A 90 -1.51 0.00 -8.18
C ILE A 90 -2.40 -1.19 -7.81
N ASN A 91 -1.78 -2.34 -7.54
CA ASN A 91 -2.51 -3.53 -7.10
C ASN A 91 -3.30 -3.27 -5.80
N ALA A 92 -2.65 -2.68 -4.80
CA ALA A 92 -3.27 -2.37 -3.50
C ALA A 92 -4.49 -1.45 -3.64
N VAL A 93 -4.42 -0.43 -4.50
CA VAL A 93 -5.55 0.47 -4.79
C VAL A 93 -6.69 -0.28 -5.47
N LEU A 94 -6.38 -1.08 -6.50
CA LEU A 94 -7.40 -1.86 -7.23
C LEU A 94 -8.09 -2.87 -6.32
N VAL A 95 -7.33 -3.65 -5.55
CA VAL A 95 -7.86 -4.63 -4.61
C VAL A 95 -8.70 -3.95 -3.53
N SER A 96 -8.27 -2.79 -3.02
CA SER A 96 -9.07 -2.01 -2.06
C SER A 96 -10.41 -1.57 -2.66
N GLY A 97 -10.42 -1.12 -3.91
CA GLY A 97 -11.65 -0.77 -4.63
C GLY A 97 -12.60 -1.97 -4.77
N PHE A 98 -12.08 -3.13 -5.21
CA PHE A 98 -12.88 -4.35 -5.33
C PHE A 98 -13.42 -4.83 -3.98
N LEU A 99 -12.61 -4.79 -2.92
CA LEU A 99 -13.05 -5.16 -1.57
C LEU A 99 -14.15 -4.23 -1.08
N PHE A 100 -14.05 -2.92 -1.31
CA PHE A 100 -15.09 -1.98 -0.91
C PHE A 100 -16.41 -2.26 -1.65
N LEU A 101 -16.35 -2.47 -2.97
CA LEU A 101 -17.53 -2.78 -3.78
C LEU A 101 -18.17 -4.11 -3.38
N GLY A 102 -17.37 -5.13 -3.10
CA GLY A 102 -17.84 -6.42 -2.58
C GLY A 102 -18.48 -6.29 -1.20
N HIS A 103 -17.89 -5.49 -0.31
CA HIS A 103 -18.44 -5.22 1.02
C HIS A 103 -19.77 -4.46 0.98
N LEU A 104 -19.99 -3.62 -0.05
CA LEU A 104 -21.27 -2.95 -0.32
C LEU A 104 -22.32 -3.87 -0.97
N ASN A 105 -21.99 -5.14 -1.26
CA ASN A 105 -22.81 -6.04 -2.09
C ASN A 105 -23.12 -5.47 -3.49
N ALA A 106 -22.32 -4.52 -3.97
CA ALA A 106 -22.50 -3.88 -5.28
C ALA A 106 -21.92 -4.74 -6.43
N ILE A 107 -21.14 -5.76 -6.09
CA ILE A 107 -20.67 -6.80 -7.00
C ILE A 107 -21.13 -8.13 -6.41
N ALA A 108 -22.04 -8.83 -7.09
CA ALA A 108 -22.34 -10.21 -6.76
C ALA A 108 -21.06 -11.04 -6.95
N PHE A 109 -20.60 -11.71 -5.89
CA PHE A 109 -19.55 -12.72 -6.03
C PHE A 109 -20.02 -13.77 -7.05
N PRO A 110 -19.31 -13.98 -8.18
CA PRO A 110 -19.68 -15.02 -9.13
C PRO A 110 -19.24 -16.42 -8.67
N LEU A 111 -18.67 -16.56 -7.47
CA LEU A 111 -18.25 -17.83 -6.92
C LEU A 111 -19.33 -18.34 -5.95
N PRO A 112 -20.14 -19.34 -6.35
CA PRO A 112 -20.88 -20.11 -5.37
C PRO A 112 -19.84 -20.77 -4.47
N LEU A 113 -19.98 -20.58 -3.15
CA LEU A 113 -19.26 -21.38 -2.19
C LEU A 113 -19.67 -22.84 -2.45
N PRO A 114 -18.73 -23.76 -2.76
CA PRO A 114 -19.01 -25.14 -2.49
C PRO A 114 -19.13 -25.23 -0.95
N PHE A 115 -20.05 -26.07 -0.46
CA PHE A 115 -20.42 -26.29 0.95
C PHE A 115 -21.38 -25.24 1.55
#